data_AF-A0A7S0WTH5-F1
#
_entry.id   AF-A0A7S0WTH5-F1
#
_cell.length_a   1.000
_cell.length_b   1.000
_cell.length_c   1.000
_cell.angle_alpha   90.00
_cell.angle_beta   90.00
_cell.angle_gamma   90.00
#
_symmetry.space_group_name_H-M   'P 1'
#
loop_
_entity.id
_entity.type
_entity.pdbx_description
1 polymer ?
#
loop_
_entity_poly.entity_id
_entity_poly.type
_entity_poly.pdbx_seq_one_letter_code
_entity_poly.pdbx_strand_id
1 'polypeptide(L)'
;QLEPRRLIPALMRYSSPEGGGSDVGRREAIRYLEHAIHALAPQDESIHNLLLALHANGDDEMALLRFVQEDMDLTGEPAYDLKYALRLCLQAGKHRVCVHLYTTLGMYEEAVSLALQVDLTLAKVVADKPEEDDT
;
A
#
# COMPACT_ATOMS: atom_id res chain seq x y z
N GLN A 1 3.15 -21.79 -18.52
CA GLN A 1 3.01 -21.20 -17.19
C GLN A 1 2.94 -19.68 -17.38
N LEU A 2 1.93 -19.01 -16.82
CA LEU A 2 1.79 -17.56 -16.92
C LEU A 2 2.60 -16.93 -15.79
N GLU A 3 3.60 -16.11 -16.15
CA GLU A 3 4.38 -15.38 -15.15
C GLU A 3 3.67 -14.07 -14.78
N PRO A 4 3.26 -13.89 -13.51
CA PRO A 4 2.58 -12.67 -13.05
C PRO A 4 3.39 -11.41 -13.38
N ARG A 5 4.72 -11.51 -13.31
CA ARG A 5 5.69 -10.46 -13.64
C ARG A 5 5.57 -9.91 -15.07
N ARG A 6 5.12 -10.74 -16.01
CA ARG A 6 4.95 -10.34 -17.43
C ARG A 6 3.60 -9.69 -17.71
N LEU A 7 2.66 -9.78 -16.78
CA LEU A 7 1.33 -9.18 -16.88
C LEU A 7 1.25 -7.82 -16.18
N ILE A 8 2.22 -7.48 -15.33
CA ILE A 8 2.30 -6.22 -14.58
C ILE A 8 2.09 -4.99 -15.48
N PRO A 9 2.80 -4.83 -16.62
CA PRO A 9 2.63 -3.63 -17.45
C PRO A 9 1.28 -3.59 -18.17
N ALA A 10 0.71 -4.77 -18.48
CA ALA A 10 -0.58 -4.88 -19.15
C ALA A 10 -1.73 -4.60 -18.18
N LEU A 11 -1.65 -5.10 -16.94
CA LEU A 11 -2.61 -4.83 -15.87
C LEU A 11 -2.58 -3.37 -15.44
N MET A 12 -1.41 -2.76 -15.30
CA MET A 12 -1.27 -1.32 -15.01
C MET A 12 -1.93 -0.47 -16.09
N ARG A 13 -1.72 -0.78 -17.38
CA ARG A 13 -2.37 -0.08 -18.50
C ARG A 13 -3.90 -0.24 -18.51
N TYR A 14 -4.41 -1.40 -18.12
CA TYR A 14 -5.85 -1.67 -18.06
C TYR A 14 -6.52 -1.15 -16.78
N SER A 15 -5.74 -0.66 -15.82
CA SER A 15 -6.24 -0.12 -14.54
C SER A 15 -6.19 1.40 -14.50
N SER A 16 -5.34 2.03 -15.34
CA SER A 16 -5.27 3.48 -15.45
C SER A 16 -6.42 4.05 -16.28
N PRO A 17 -7.09 5.12 -15.81
CA PRO A 17 -8.17 5.77 -16.55
C PRO A 17 -7.69 6.35 -17.89
N GLU A 18 -6.42 6.78 -17.97
CA GLU A 18 -5.79 7.26 -19.22
C GLU A 18 -5.54 6.15 -20.26
N GLY A 19 -5.52 4.89 -19.83
CA GLY A 19 -5.30 3.72 -20.68
C GLY A 19 -6.58 3.03 -21.16
N GLY A 20 -7.76 3.60 -20.88
CA GLY A 20 -9.06 2.97 -21.15
C GLY A 20 -9.46 1.92 -20.11
N GLY A 21 -8.81 1.93 -18.95
CA GLY A 21 -9.13 1.03 -17.85
C GLY A 21 -10.47 1.31 -17.20
N SER A 22 -11.22 0.26 -16.88
CA SER A 22 -12.49 0.36 -16.14
C SER A 22 -12.27 0.00 -14.67
N ASP A 23 -13.11 0.57 -13.80
CA ASP A 23 -13.14 0.20 -12.38
C ASP A 23 -13.43 -1.29 -12.16
N VAL A 24 -14.11 -1.92 -13.12
CA VAL A 24 -14.29 -3.36 -13.20
C VAL A 24 -12.94 -4.04 -13.46
N GLY A 25 -12.21 -3.67 -14.52
CA GLY A 25 -10.90 -4.26 -14.84
C GLY A 25 -9.91 -4.23 -13.66
N ARG A 26 -9.89 -3.13 -12.90
CA ARG A 26 -9.10 -2.99 -11.67
C ARG A 26 -9.52 -3.97 -10.57
N ARG A 27 -10.83 -4.13 -10.33
CA ARG A 27 -11.35 -5.07 -9.32
C ARG A 27 -11.03 -6.52 -9.66
N GLU A 28 -11.10 -6.91 -10.92
CA GLU A 28 -10.78 -8.29 -11.30
C GLU A 28 -9.27 -8.55 -11.21
N ALA A 29 -8.45 -7.53 -11.50
CA ALA A 29 -7.00 -7.58 -11.31
C ALA A 29 -6.64 -7.76 -9.83
N ILE A 30 -7.26 -6.98 -8.93
CA ILE A 30 -7.10 -7.13 -7.47
C ILE A 30 -7.44 -8.56 -7.04
N ARG A 31 -8.63 -9.07 -7.41
CA ARG A 31 -9.07 -10.43 -7.07
C ARG A 31 -8.09 -11.51 -7.57
N TYR A 32 -7.55 -11.33 -8.77
CA TYR A 32 -6.58 -12.27 -9.33
C TYR A 32 -5.26 -12.26 -8.54
N LEU A 33 -4.76 -11.07 -8.18
CA LEU A 33 -3.50 -10.95 -7.42
C LEU A 33 -3.64 -11.47 -5.99
N GLU A 34 -4.76 -11.20 -5.31
CA GLU A 34 -5.09 -11.80 -4.01
C GLU A 34 -5.04 -13.34 -4.10
N HIS A 35 -5.63 -13.92 -5.14
CA HIS A 35 -5.55 -15.36 -5.38
C HIS A 35 -4.11 -15.82 -5.66
N ALA A 36 -3.33 -15.06 -6.44
CA ALA A 36 -1.94 -15.39 -6.77
C ALA A 36 -1.04 -15.41 -5.52
N ILE A 37 -1.23 -14.46 -4.61
CA ILE A 37 -0.56 -14.42 -3.30
C ILE A 37 -0.88 -15.69 -2.53
N HIS A 38 -2.16 -16.04 -2.38
CA HIS A 38 -2.54 -17.22 -1.58
C HIS A 38 -2.16 -18.56 -2.21
N ALA A 39 -2.24 -18.69 -3.54
CA ALA A 39 -2.18 -20.00 -4.22
C ALA A 39 -0.85 -20.30 -4.94
N LEU A 40 -0.08 -19.27 -5.31
CA LEU A 40 1.07 -19.45 -6.21
C LEU A 40 2.38 -19.03 -5.55
N ALA A 41 2.45 -17.80 -5.05
CA ALA A 41 3.70 -17.20 -4.59
C ALA A 41 3.44 -16.18 -3.47
N PRO A 42 3.16 -16.62 -2.23
CA PRO A 42 2.82 -15.73 -1.11
C PRO A 42 3.96 -14.79 -0.70
N GLN A 43 5.19 -15.08 -1.12
CA GLN A 43 6.41 -14.35 -0.75
C GLN A 43 6.99 -13.52 -1.90
N ASP A 44 6.31 -13.41 -3.05
CA ASP A 44 6.79 -12.56 -4.14
C ASP A 44 6.39 -11.10 -3.90
N GLU A 45 7.31 -10.32 -3.33
CA GLU A 45 7.18 -8.87 -3.08
C GLU A 45 6.68 -8.10 -4.32
N SER A 46 7.01 -8.54 -5.53
CA SER A 46 6.55 -7.88 -6.76
C SER A 46 5.04 -7.97 -6.98
N ILE A 47 4.40 -9.03 -6.48
CA ILE A 47 2.95 -9.21 -6.57
C ILE A 47 2.25 -8.30 -5.55
N HIS A 48 2.79 -8.24 -4.32
CA HIS A 48 2.33 -7.35 -3.26
C HIS A 48 2.45 -5.88 -3.65
N ASN A 49 3.61 -5.48 -4.19
CA ASN A 49 3.85 -4.13 -4.72
C ASN A 49 2.88 -3.78 -5.88
N LEU A 50 2.53 -4.73 -6.74
CA LEU A 50 1.52 -4.49 -7.77
C LEU A 50 0.12 -4.33 -7.18
N LEU A 51 -0.27 -5.18 -6.23
CA LEU A 51 -1.57 -5.10 -5.57
C LEU A 51 -1.72 -3.75 -4.85
N LEU A 52 -0.68 -3.32 -4.14
CA LEU A 52 -0.56 -2.00 -3.56
C LEU A 52 -0.80 -0.88 -4.59
N ALA A 53 -0.20 -0.99 -5.77
CA ALA A 53 -0.38 0.00 -6.82
C ALA A 53 -1.81 0.09 -7.36
N LEU A 54 -2.50 -1.06 -7.45
CA LEU A 54 -3.91 -1.10 -7.83
C LEU A 54 -4.82 -0.48 -6.76
N HIS A 55 -4.49 -0.66 -5.48
CA HIS A 55 -5.21 0.00 -4.38
C HIS A 55 -4.94 1.51 -4.35
N ALA A 56 -3.70 1.95 -4.55
CA ALA A 56 -3.31 3.37 -4.56
C ALA A 56 -3.99 4.16 -5.69
N ASN A 57 -4.22 3.52 -6.84
CA ASN A 57 -4.94 4.10 -7.97
C ASN A 57 -6.47 4.13 -7.80
N GLY A 58 -7.02 3.51 -6.75
CA GLY A 58 -8.45 3.55 -6.45
C GLY A 58 -8.84 4.74 -5.56
N ASP A 59 -10.13 5.08 -5.52
CA ASP A 59 -10.63 6.18 -4.69
C ASP A 59 -10.74 5.81 -3.20
N ASP A 60 -10.92 4.53 -2.87
CA ASP A 60 -11.10 4.04 -1.50
C ASP A 60 -9.76 3.96 -0.74
N GLU A 61 -9.37 5.06 -0.09
CA GLU A 61 -8.19 5.13 0.77
C GLU A 61 -8.29 4.18 1.98
N MET A 62 -9.49 3.87 2.48
CA MET A 62 -9.65 2.96 3.61
C MET A 62 -9.38 1.51 3.20
N ALA A 63 -9.70 1.11 1.97
CA ALA A 63 -9.30 -0.18 1.43
C ALA A 63 -7.78 -0.31 1.32
N LEU A 64 -7.11 0.74 0.82
CA LEU A 64 -5.65 0.79 0.79
C LEU A 64 -5.06 0.72 2.21
N LEU A 65 -5.61 1.46 3.16
CA LEU A 65 -5.13 1.44 4.55
C LEU A 65 -5.22 0.05 5.17
N ARG A 66 -6.34 -0.66 4.97
CA ARG A 66 -6.48 -2.06 5.44
C ARG A 66 -5.44 -2.97 4.82
N PHE A 67 -5.25 -2.88 3.50
CA PHE A 67 -4.24 -3.66 2.80
C PHE A 67 -2.84 -3.46 3.41
N VAL A 68 -2.41 -2.21 3.57
CA VAL A 68 -1.07 -1.88 4.10
C VAL A 68 -0.89 -2.35 5.55
N GLN A 69 -1.97 -2.43 6.34
CA GLN A 69 -1.95 -2.92 7.73
C GLN A 69 -1.98 -4.45 7.86
N GLU A 70 -2.59 -5.14 6.89
CA GLU A 70 -2.83 -6.59 6.95
C GLU A 70 -1.84 -7.40 6.11
N ASP A 71 -1.26 -6.80 5.06
CA ASP A 71 -0.38 -7.47 4.11
C ASP A 71 1.04 -7.65 4.68
N MET A 72 1.18 -8.73 5.44
CA MET A 72 2.41 -9.13 6.12
C MET A 72 2.93 -10.46 5.57
N ASP A 73 4.25 -10.59 5.56
CA ASP A 73 4.95 -11.81 5.21
C ASP A 73 4.93 -12.84 6.36
N LEU A 74 5.58 -13.99 6.16
CA LEU A 74 5.64 -15.04 7.18
C LEU A 74 6.45 -14.67 8.44
N THR A 75 7.23 -13.59 8.39
CA THR A 75 8.01 -13.07 9.52
C THR A 75 7.26 -12.01 10.31
N GLY A 76 6.12 -11.54 9.79
CA GLY A 76 5.32 -10.47 10.37
C GLY A 76 5.79 -9.08 9.94
N GLU A 77 6.65 -8.98 8.93
CA GLU A 77 7.05 -7.73 8.29
C GLU A 77 6.17 -7.45 7.08
N PRO A 78 6.02 -6.18 6.64
CA PRO A 78 5.28 -5.86 5.43
C PRO A 78 5.75 -6.66 4.22
N ALA A 79 4.82 -7.30 3.50
CA ALA A 79 5.15 -8.14 2.35
C ALA A 79 5.50 -7.34 1.07
N TYR A 80 5.50 -6.01 1.17
CA TYR A 80 5.74 -5.04 0.11
C TYR A 80 6.87 -4.07 0.50
N ASP A 81 7.45 -3.40 -0.48
CA ASP A 81 8.50 -2.40 -0.22
C ASP A 81 7.87 -1.13 0.38
N LEU A 82 8.19 -0.85 1.65
CA LEU A 82 7.69 0.31 2.39
C LEU A 82 8.03 1.67 1.74
N LYS A 83 9.22 1.80 1.13
CA LYS A 83 9.65 3.06 0.49
C LYS A 83 8.94 3.28 -0.83
N TYR A 84 8.73 2.21 -1.59
CA TYR A 84 7.89 2.19 -2.78
C TYR A 84 6.45 2.58 -2.41
N ALA A 85 5.90 1.98 -1.36
CA ALA A 85 4.56 2.26 -0.88
C ALA A 85 4.37 3.74 -0.52
N LEU A 86 5.29 4.28 0.27
CA LEU A 86 5.24 5.66 0.71
C LEU A 86 5.29 6.63 -0.46
N ARG A 87 6.25 6.44 -1.38
CA ARG A 87 6.37 7.27 -2.59
C ARG A 87 5.09 7.25 -3.42
N LEU A 88 4.49 6.07 -3.60
CA LEU A 88 3.28 5.93 -4.38
C LEU A 88 2.07 6.60 -3.71
N CYS A 89 1.88 6.37 -2.42
CA CYS A 89 0.77 6.94 -1.65
C CYS A 89 0.86 8.46 -1.54
N LEU A 90 2.07 9.03 -1.43
CA LEU A 90 2.29 10.48 -1.46
C LEU A 90 1.89 11.08 -2.82
N GLN A 91 2.27 10.44 -3.92
CA GLN A 91 1.87 10.89 -5.27
C GLN A 91 0.36 10.80 -5.49
N ALA A 92 -0.30 9.81 -4.89
CA ALA A 92 -1.74 9.60 -4.98
C ALA A 92 -2.55 10.41 -3.94
N GLY A 93 -1.90 11.21 -3.09
CA GLY A 93 -2.58 12.02 -2.05
C GLY A 93 -3.24 11.19 -0.94
N LYS A 94 -2.80 9.96 -0.70
CA LYS A 94 -3.35 9.03 0.30
C LYS A 94 -2.75 9.28 1.69
N HIS A 95 -2.99 10.47 2.23
CA HIS A 95 -2.29 10.98 3.42
C HIS A 95 -2.47 10.11 4.67
N ARG A 96 -3.65 9.50 4.91
CA ARG A 96 -3.85 8.60 6.07
C ARG A 96 -2.95 7.37 5.99
N VAL A 97 -2.81 6.83 4.77
CA VAL A 97 -1.92 5.70 4.51
C VAL A 97 -0.46 6.11 4.66
N CYS A 98 -0.09 7.29 4.17
CA CYS A 98 1.26 7.82 4.35
C CYS A 98 1.63 8.00 5.84
N VAL A 99 0.70 8.48 6.68
CA VAL A 99 0.94 8.58 8.14
C VAL A 99 1.25 7.20 8.73
N HIS A 100 0.50 6.17 8.35
CA HIS A 100 0.76 4.81 8.78
C HIS A 100 2.14 4.32 8.30
N LEU A 101 2.46 4.50 7.02
CA LEU A 101 3.74 4.09 6.44
C LEU A 101 4.95 4.80 7.08
N TYR A 102 4.86 6.11 7.33
CA TYR A 102 5.90 6.84 8.07
C TYR A 102 6.08 6.27 9.48
N THR A 103 4.98 5.97 10.17
CA THR A 103 5.06 5.35 11.50
C THR A 103 5.72 3.98 11.44
N THR A 104 5.38 3.15 10.45
CA THR A 104 5.99 1.82 10.25
C THR A 104 7.48 1.91 9.90
N LEU A 105 7.90 3.01 9.27
CA LEU A 105 9.31 3.30 8.97
C LEU A 105 10.07 3.95 10.14
N GLY A 106 9.43 4.17 11.30
CA GLY A 106 10.03 4.88 12.44
C GLY A 106 10.22 6.38 12.24
N MET A 107 9.61 6.96 11.20
CA MET A 107 9.68 8.38 10.87
C MET A 107 8.54 9.14 11.56
N TYR A 108 8.60 9.22 12.90
CA TYR A 108 7.50 9.75 13.72
C TYR A 108 7.27 11.25 13.54
N GLU A 109 8.33 12.05 13.35
CA GLU A 109 8.20 13.49 13.12
C GLU A 109 7.39 13.79 11.84
N GLU A 110 7.73 13.11 10.74
CA GLU A 110 7.02 13.21 9.47
C GLU A 110 5.59 12.67 9.59
N ALA A 111 5.40 11.57 10.31
CA ALA A 111 4.08 10.99 10.56
C ALA A 111 3.16 11.98 11.32
N VAL A 112 3.64 12.61 12.39
CA VAL A 112 2.88 13.60 13.17
C VAL A 112 2.60 14.85 12.34
N SER A 113 3.60 15.36 11.64
CA SER A 113 3.46 16.53 10.77
C SER A 113 2.38 16.34 9.70
N LEU A 114 2.38 15.17 9.04
CA LEU A 114 1.34 14.85 8.06
C LEU A 114 -0.02 14.59 8.72
N ALA A 115 -0.05 13.91 9.88
CA ALA A 115 -1.28 13.64 10.60
C ALA A 115 -2.00 14.93 11.04
N LEU A 116 -1.27 15.96 11.44
CA LEU A 116 -1.82 17.28 11.79
C LEU A 116 -2.60 17.93 10.63
N GLN A 117 -2.24 17.61 9.38
CA GLN A 117 -2.95 18.11 8.19
C GLN A 117 -4.21 17.31 7.86
N VAL A 118 -4.31 16.09 8.37
CA VAL A 118 -5.40 15.15 8.06
C VAL A 118 -6.45 15.14 9.17
N ASP A 119 -6.01 14.89 10.40
CA ASP A 119 -6.89 14.69 11.56
C ASP A 119 -6.09 14.88 12.86
N LEU A 120 -6.49 15.87 13.67
CA LEU A 120 -5.86 16.16 14.96
C LEU A 120 -5.89 14.95 15.92
N THR A 121 -6.94 14.13 15.86
CA THR A 121 -7.03 12.93 16.71
C THR A 121 -6.02 11.87 16.28
N LEU A 122 -5.82 11.69 14.97
CA LEU A 122 -4.77 10.83 14.43
C LEU A 122 -3.38 11.34 14.86
N ALA A 123 -3.14 12.65 14.80
CA ALA A 123 -1.86 13.23 15.19
C ALA A 123 -1.50 12.96 16.65
N LYS A 124 -2.48 13.05 17.56
CA LYS A 124 -2.29 12.69 18.98
C LYS A 124 -1.91 11.22 19.14
N VAL A 125 -2.63 10.32 18.47
CA VAL A 125 -2.35 8.88 18.53
C VAL A 125 -0.95 8.54 18.03
N VAL A 126 -0.48 9.21 16.97
CA VAL A 126 0.87 9.00 16.44
C VAL A 126 1.94 9.55 17.40
N ALA A 127 1.72 10.73 17.98
CA ALA A 127 2.64 11.34 18.94
C ALA A 127 2.75 10.58 20.27
N ASP A 128 1.72 9.83 20.67
CA ASP A 128 1.73 9.00 21.87
C ASP A 128 2.47 7.66 21.68
N LYS A 129 2.85 7.30 20.46
CA LYS A 129 3.67 6.09 20.22
C LYS A 129 5.10 6.38 20.67
N PRO A 130 5.70 5.54 21.52
CA PRO A 130 7.10 5.72 21.88
C PRO A 130 7.94 5.58 20.61
N GLU A 131 8.87 6.52 20.40
CA GLU A 131 10.09 6.21 19.65
C GLU A 131 10.72 5.03 20.39
N GLU A 132 10.97 3.90 19.71
CA GLU A 132 11.91 2.92 20.26
C GLU A 132 13.27 3.59 20.27
N ASP A 133 13.49 4.41 21.30
CA ASP A 133 14.77 4.98 21.67
C ASP A 133 15.67 3.77 21.99
N ASP A 134 16.59 3.48 21.08
CA ASP A 134 17.68 2.53 21.30
C ASP A 134 18.37 2.85 22.64
N THR A 135 18.02 2.09 23.69
CA THR A 135 18.80 2.01 24.93
C THR A 135 19.99 1.07 24.78
#